data_AF-A0A974Y0R1-F1
#
_entry.id   AF-A0A974Y0R1-F1
#
_cell.length_a   1.000
_cell.length_b   1.000
_cell.length_c   1.000
_cell.angle_alpha   90.00
_cell.angle_beta   90.00
_cell.angle_gamma   90.00
#
_symmetry.space_group_name_H-M   'P 1'
#
loop_
_entity.id
_entity.type
_entity.pdbx_description
1 polymer ?
#
loop_
_entity_poly.entity_id
_entity_poly.type
_entity_poly.pdbx_seq_one_letter_code
_entity_poly.pdbx_strand_id
1 'polypeptide(L)'
;MTDPTSVLPNHAMSTGTISADELLHALARMDGAMAQVIRRAGEGCGPECERHLDSSSRGLRALLGPDCADVVVDVNEAARRVLTAADPTAPLLMLTMARQTLAAVVHRQAARATRKVA
;
A
#
# COMPACT_ATOMS: atom_id res chain seq x y z
N MET A 1 -44.30 12.74 21.60
CA MET A 1 -43.37 13.76 21.09
C MET A 1 -42.01 13.46 21.70
N THR A 2 -41.13 12.89 20.86
CA THR A 2 -39.65 12.86 20.89
C THR A 2 -38.90 12.66 22.21
N ASP A 3 -38.36 11.46 22.37
CA ASP A 3 -37.11 11.16 23.10
C ASP A 3 -35.93 12.00 22.57
N PRO A 4 -35.09 12.58 23.44
CA PRO A 4 -33.82 13.15 23.04
C PRO A 4 -32.68 12.55 23.87
N THR A 5 -32.25 11.33 23.56
CA THR A 5 -30.90 10.90 23.95
C THR A 5 -30.28 10.10 22.82
N SER A 6 -29.81 10.83 21.83
CA SER A 6 -28.93 10.34 20.78
C SER A 6 -27.62 9.91 21.43
N VAL A 7 -27.51 8.62 21.75
CA VAL A 7 -26.25 7.99 22.13
C VAL A 7 -25.41 7.96 20.86
N LEU A 8 -24.51 8.94 20.74
CA LEU A 8 -23.44 8.91 19.74
C LEU A 8 -22.69 7.59 19.90
N PRO A 9 -22.53 6.77 18.84
CA PRO A 9 -21.55 5.71 18.88
C PRO A 9 -20.19 6.38 18.92
N ASN A 10 -19.58 6.34 20.11
CA ASN A 10 -18.20 6.62 20.38
C ASN A 10 -17.36 5.81 19.37
N HIS A 11 -16.99 6.42 18.25
CA HIS A 11 -15.86 5.97 17.45
C HIS A 11 -14.63 6.22 18.31
N ALA A 12 -14.43 5.35 19.30
CA ALA A 12 -13.12 4.98 19.73
C ALA A 12 -12.40 4.60 18.44
N MET A 13 -11.58 5.52 17.94
CA MET A 13 -10.46 5.19 17.08
C MET A 13 -9.83 4.00 17.77
N SER A 14 -10.09 2.80 17.24
CA SER A 14 -9.37 1.63 17.70
C SER A 14 -7.93 1.98 17.47
N THR A 15 -7.22 2.25 18.56
CA THR A 15 -5.78 2.07 18.69
C THR A 15 -5.50 0.57 18.58
N GLY A 16 -6.06 -0.06 17.54
CA GLY A 16 -5.81 -1.41 17.15
C GLY A 16 -4.34 -1.44 16.81
N THR A 17 -3.58 -2.11 17.65
CA THR A 17 -2.20 -2.47 17.34
C THR A 17 -2.20 -3.12 15.97
N ILE A 18 -1.62 -2.44 14.98
CA ILE A 18 -1.50 -2.95 13.62
C ILE A 18 -0.82 -4.31 13.70
N SER A 19 -1.52 -5.35 13.26
CA SER A 19 -1.00 -6.71 13.33
C SER A 19 0.04 -6.94 12.24
N ALA A 20 0.98 -7.84 12.51
CA ALA A 20 1.97 -8.25 11.52
C ALA A 20 1.30 -8.86 10.28
N ASP A 21 0.19 -9.58 10.47
CA ASP A 21 -0.57 -10.21 9.39
C ASP A 21 -1.22 -9.18 8.45
N GLU A 22 -1.84 -8.13 9.00
CA GLU A 22 -2.44 -7.04 8.19
C GLU A 22 -1.39 -6.35 7.30
N LEU A 23 -0.19 -6.11 7.83
CA LEU A 23 0.92 -5.52 7.07
C LEU A 23 1.37 -6.43 5.91
N LEU A 24 1.55 -7.72 6.19
CA LEU A 24 1.97 -8.69 5.16
C LEU A 24 0.87 -8.91 4.11
N HIS A 25 -0.39 -8.94 4.53
CA HIS A 25 -1.53 -9.04 3.63
C HIS A 25 -1.68 -7.79 2.74
N ALA A 26 -1.46 -6.59 3.29
CA ALA A 26 -1.45 -5.37 2.50
C ALA A 26 -0.29 -5.32 1.50
N LEU A 27 0.90 -5.82 1.88
CA LEU A 27 2.02 -5.98 0.94
C LEU A 27 1.68 -6.94 -0.20
N ALA A 28 1.06 -8.10 0.10
CA ALA A 28 0.64 -9.05 -0.92
C ALA A 28 -0.37 -8.44 -1.91
N ARG A 29 -1.31 -7.61 -1.44
CA ARG A 29 -2.23 -6.86 -2.31
C ARG A 29 -1.48 -5.87 -3.21
N MET A 30 -0.50 -5.16 -2.65
CA MET A 30 0.36 -4.26 -3.43
C MET A 30 1.15 -5.01 -4.49
N ASP A 31 1.72 -6.17 -4.18
CA ASP A 31 2.42 -7.01 -5.16
C ASP A 31 1.50 -7.50 -6.28
N GLY A 32 0.24 -7.82 -5.97
CA GLY A 32 -0.79 -8.13 -6.96
C GLY A 32 -1.01 -6.97 -7.95
N ALA A 33 -1.11 -5.74 -7.43
CA ALA A 33 -1.21 -4.54 -8.25
C ALA A 33 0.06 -4.33 -9.11
N MET A 34 1.25 -4.54 -8.54
CA MET A 34 2.51 -4.42 -9.29
C MET A 34 2.62 -5.45 -10.42
N ALA A 35 2.14 -6.67 -10.21
CA ALA A 35 2.11 -7.69 -11.26
C ALA A 35 1.23 -7.23 -12.44
N GLN A 36 0.13 -6.53 -12.19
CA GLN A 36 -0.69 -5.94 -13.25
C GLN A 36 0.01 -4.80 -13.97
N VAL A 37 0.73 -3.94 -13.23
CA VAL A 37 1.54 -2.85 -13.80
C VAL A 37 2.61 -3.40 -14.74
N ILE A 38 3.34 -4.44 -14.32
CA ILE A 38 4.40 -5.06 -15.12
C ILE A 38 3.83 -5.67 -16.41
N ARG A 39 2.66 -6.32 -16.35
CA ARG A 39 1.99 -6.88 -17.55
C ARG A 39 1.54 -5.82 -18.56
N ARG A 40 1.41 -4.56 -18.13
CA ARG A 40 0.96 -3.42 -18.95
C ARG A 40 2.07 -2.41 -19.21
N ALA A 41 3.32 -2.81 -19.05
CA ALA A 41 4.45 -1.91 -19.20
C ALA A 41 4.45 -1.26 -20.60
N GLY A 42 4.41 0.07 -20.64
CA GLY A 42 4.31 0.87 -21.87
C GLY A 42 2.93 0.90 -22.55
N GLU A 43 1.92 0.20 -22.01
CA GLU A 43 0.57 0.11 -22.60
C GLU A 43 -0.43 1.09 -21.96
N GLY A 44 -0.02 1.79 -20.90
CA GLY A 44 -0.91 2.58 -20.07
C GLY A 44 -1.75 1.75 -19.09
N CYS A 45 -2.61 2.44 -18.35
CA CYS A 45 -3.42 1.85 -17.27
C CYS A 45 -4.85 2.38 -17.38
N GLY A 46 -5.81 1.48 -17.57
CA GLY A 46 -7.23 1.83 -17.54
C GLY A 46 -7.74 2.12 -16.12
N PRO A 47 -8.97 2.65 -15.97
CA PRO A 47 -9.51 3.09 -14.68
C PRO A 47 -9.49 2.03 -13.58
N GLU A 48 -9.71 0.76 -13.93
CA GLU A 48 -9.66 -0.35 -12.96
C GLU A 48 -8.26 -0.58 -12.41
N CYS A 49 -7.24 -0.49 -13.27
CA CYS A 49 -5.84 -0.64 -12.88
C CYS A 49 -5.42 0.52 -11.97
N GLU A 50 -5.85 1.75 -12.28
CA GLU A 50 -5.56 2.92 -11.43
C GLU A 50 -6.23 2.80 -10.06
N ARG A 51 -7.52 2.39 -10.03
CA ARG A 51 -8.25 2.16 -8.78
C ARG A 51 -7.61 1.05 -7.94
N HIS A 52 -7.15 -0.02 -8.57
CA HIS A 52 -6.50 -1.13 -7.87
C HIS A 52 -5.15 -0.70 -7.27
N LEU A 53 -4.36 0.07 -8.03
CA LEU A 53 -3.10 0.67 -7.57
C LEU A 53 -3.33 1.62 -6.39
N ASP A 54 -4.25 2.57 -6.54
CA ASP A 54 -4.54 3.58 -5.52
C ASP A 54 -5.11 2.96 -4.23
N SER A 55 -6.02 1.98 -4.35
CA SER A 55 -6.58 1.30 -3.18
C SER A 55 -5.54 0.47 -2.42
N SER A 56 -4.66 -0.25 -3.14
CA SER A 56 -3.57 -1.02 -2.53
C SER A 56 -2.55 -0.10 -1.85
N SER A 57 -2.18 1.00 -2.52
CA SER A 57 -1.31 2.05 -1.98
C SER A 57 -1.87 2.68 -0.71
N ARG A 58 -3.11 3.16 -0.74
CA ARG A 58 -3.76 3.79 0.42
C ARG A 58 -3.87 2.83 1.60
N GLY A 59 -4.25 1.58 1.33
CA GLY A 59 -4.34 0.54 2.36
C GLY A 59 -2.99 0.29 3.05
N LEU A 60 -1.92 0.16 2.27
CA LEU A 60 -0.59 -0.07 2.83
C LEU A 60 -0.03 1.17 3.56
N ARG A 61 -0.23 2.38 3.03
CA ARG A 61 0.17 3.64 3.71
C ARG A 61 -0.50 3.82 5.06
N ALA A 62 -1.79 3.50 5.15
CA ALA A 62 -2.54 3.58 6.41
C ALA A 62 -1.94 2.68 7.49
N LEU A 63 -1.43 1.50 7.10
CA LEU A 63 -0.81 0.54 8.03
C LEU A 63 0.65 0.86 8.35
N LEU A 64 1.41 1.41 7.42
CA LEU A 64 2.82 1.76 7.64
C LEU A 64 3.01 2.99 8.53
N GLY A 65 1.98 3.84 8.61
CA GLY A 65 2.06 5.13 9.31
C GLY A 65 2.90 6.17 8.55
N PRO A 66 2.97 7.40 9.08
CA PRO A 66 3.61 8.53 8.39
C PRO A 66 5.11 8.33 8.12
N ASP A 67 5.84 7.70 9.06
CA ASP A 67 7.30 7.55 8.98
C ASP A 67 7.79 6.65 7.83
N CYS A 68 6.90 5.85 7.24
CA CYS A 68 7.24 4.90 6.18
C CYS A 68 6.33 5.06 4.94
N ALA A 69 5.49 6.10 4.91
CA ALA A 69 4.54 6.33 3.83
C ALA A 69 5.22 6.68 2.49
N ASP A 70 6.39 7.31 2.53
CA ASP A 70 7.11 7.77 1.33
C ASP A 70 7.59 6.61 0.46
N VAL A 71 7.96 5.48 1.07
CA VAL A 71 8.37 4.27 0.32
C VAL A 71 7.22 3.73 -0.54
N VAL A 72 5.97 3.91 -0.11
CA VAL A 72 4.80 3.56 -0.93
C VAL A 72 4.61 4.57 -2.07
N VAL A 73 4.91 5.85 -1.84
CA VAL A 73 4.87 6.89 -2.89
C VAL A 73 5.86 6.55 -4.00
N ASP A 74 7.11 6.20 -3.64
CA ASP A 74 8.16 5.81 -4.60
C ASP A 74 7.74 4.64 -5.49
N VAL A 75 7.10 3.62 -4.90
CA VAL A 75 6.57 2.48 -5.66
C VAL A 75 5.47 2.92 -6.64
N ASN A 76 4.56 3.81 -6.23
CA ASN A 76 3.50 4.30 -7.12
C ASN A 76 4.05 5.17 -8.25
N GLU A 77 5.04 6.01 -7.97
CA GLU A 77 5.68 6.82 -9.02
C GLU A 77 6.40 5.93 -10.03
N ALA A 78 7.17 4.94 -9.56
CA ALA A 78 7.84 3.99 -10.43
C ALA A 78 6.81 3.19 -11.26
N ALA A 79 5.71 2.77 -10.65
CA ALA A 79 4.61 2.09 -11.35
C ALA A 79 4.00 2.97 -12.45
N ARG A 80 3.73 4.25 -12.16
CA ARG A 80 3.21 5.19 -13.17
C ARG A 80 4.19 5.40 -14.32
N ARG A 81 5.50 5.49 -14.04
CA ARG A 81 6.53 5.57 -15.08
C ARG A 81 6.56 4.31 -15.95
N VAL A 82 6.43 3.12 -15.36
CA VAL A 82 6.35 1.85 -16.11
C VAL A 82 5.16 1.83 -17.08
N LEU A 83 4.02 2.35 -16.66
CA LEU A 83 2.80 2.35 -17.48
C LEU A 83 2.89 3.31 -18.67
N THR A 84 3.60 4.43 -18.54
CA THR A 84 3.59 5.51 -19.55
C THR A 84 4.85 5.60 -20.40
N ALA A 85 5.93 4.90 -20.05
CA ALA A 85 7.18 4.96 -20.78
C ALA A 85 7.10 4.23 -22.13
N ALA A 86 7.61 4.88 -23.18
CA ALA A 86 7.74 4.25 -24.50
C ALA A 86 8.75 3.08 -24.51
N ASP A 87 9.80 3.15 -23.70
CA ASP A 87 10.67 2.02 -23.34
C ASP A 87 10.60 1.81 -21.83
N PRO A 88 9.98 0.70 -21.36
CA PRO A 88 9.78 0.47 -19.94
C PRO A 88 11.00 -0.15 -19.24
N THR A 89 12.12 -0.42 -19.92
CA THR A 89 13.27 -1.14 -19.35
C THR A 89 13.82 -0.47 -18.08
N ALA A 90 14.14 0.82 -18.14
CA ALA A 90 14.65 1.55 -16.98
C ALA A 90 13.59 1.74 -15.88
N PRO A 91 12.34 2.15 -16.18
CA PRO A 91 11.26 2.18 -15.19
C PRO A 91 11.00 0.84 -14.48
N LEU A 92 11.12 -0.30 -15.18
CA LEU A 92 10.92 -1.63 -14.60
C LEU A 92 12.02 -1.98 -13.59
N LEU A 93 13.27 -1.58 -13.86
CA LEU A 93 14.36 -1.72 -12.89
C LEU A 93 14.10 -0.87 -11.65
N MET A 94 13.73 0.39 -11.83
CA MET A 94 13.37 1.29 -10.72
C MET A 94 12.22 0.73 -9.89
N LEU A 95 11.18 0.21 -10.55
CA LEU A 95 10.05 -0.42 -9.88
C LEU A 95 10.49 -1.63 -9.06
N THR A 96 11.39 -2.45 -9.59
CA THR A 96 11.93 -3.61 -8.88
C THR A 96 12.67 -3.18 -7.60
N MET A 97 13.51 -2.16 -7.68
CA MET A 97 14.23 -1.62 -6.52
C MET A 97 13.27 -1.04 -5.47
N ALA A 98 12.30 -0.23 -5.90
CA ALA A 98 11.31 0.36 -5.01
C ALA A 98 10.50 -0.72 -4.27
N ARG A 99 10.10 -1.79 -4.98
CA ARG A 99 9.39 -2.93 -4.38
C ARG A 99 10.24 -3.67 -3.35
N GLN A 100 11.53 -3.86 -3.60
CA GLN A 100 12.44 -4.48 -2.64
C GLN A 100 12.57 -3.64 -1.36
N THR A 101 12.71 -2.31 -1.50
CA THR A 101 12.73 -1.40 -0.36
C THR A 101 11.43 -1.47 0.44
N LEU A 102 10.28 -1.44 -0.24
CA LEU A 102 8.97 -1.56 0.41
C LEU A 102 8.84 -2.87 1.18
N ALA A 103 9.18 -4.00 0.57
CA ALA A 103 9.13 -5.31 1.21
C ALA A 103 10.01 -5.35 2.47
N ALA A 104 11.24 -4.85 2.39
CA ALA A 104 12.16 -4.80 3.53
C ALA A 104 11.59 -3.96 4.70
N VAL A 105 10.99 -2.80 4.40
CA VAL A 105 10.35 -1.94 5.40
C VAL A 105 9.15 -2.64 6.04
N VAL A 106 8.25 -3.21 5.24
CA VAL A 106 7.08 -3.94 5.74
C VAL A 106 7.49 -5.11 6.63
N HIS A 107 8.43 -5.95 6.19
CA HIS A 107 8.92 -7.07 6.99
C HIS A 107 9.52 -6.61 8.32
N ARG A 108 10.28 -5.51 8.30
CA ARG A 108 10.84 -4.92 9.53
C ARG A 108 9.76 -4.43 10.48
N GLN A 109 8.71 -3.79 9.97
CA GLN A 109 7.57 -3.35 10.77
C GLN A 109 6.77 -4.52 11.33
N ALA A 110 6.46 -5.53 10.51
CA ALA A 110 5.77 -6.74 10.93
C ALA A 110 6.53 -7.49 12.06
N ALA A 111 7.86 -7.60 11.93
CA ALA A 111 8.70 -8.19 12.98
C ALA A 111 8.73 -7.35 14.28
N ARG A 112 8.53 -6.03 14.19
CA ARG A 112 8.37 -5.16 15.37
C ARG A 112 6.99 -5.31 15.99
N ALA A 113 5.93 -5.40 15.18
CA ALA A 113 4.57 -5.62 15.65
C ALA A 113 4.44 -6.94 16.41
N THR A 114 5.00 -8.02 15.87
CA THR A 114 5.01 -9.34 16.53
C THR A 114 5.68 -9.31 17.90
N ARG A 115 6.79 -8.59 18.05
CA ARG A 115 7.52 -8.44 19.33
C ARG A 115 6.82 -7.59 20.38
N LYS A 116 5.86 -6.74 20.00
CA LYS A 116 5.08 -5.94 20.94
C LYS A 116 3.90 -6.70 21.54
N VAL A 117 3.50 -7.80 20.89
CA VAL A 117 2.36 -8.62 21.28
C VAL A 117 2.79 -9.84 22.12
N ALA A 118 4.04 -10.30 21.97
CA ALA A 118 4.67 -11.33 22.79
C ALA A 118 5.23 -10.75 24.09
#